data_AF-A0A2S4PWS6-F1
#
_entry.id   AF-A0A2S4PWS6-F1
#
_cell.length_a   1.000
_cell.length_b   1.000
_cell.length_c   1.000
_cell.angle_alpha   90.00
_cell.angle_beta   90.00
_cell.angle_gamma   90.00
#
_symmetry.space_group_name_H-M   'P 1'
#
loop_
_entity.id
_entity.type
_entity.pdbx_description
1 polymer ?
#
loop_
_entity_poly.entity_id
_entity_poly.type
_entity_poly.pdbx_seq_one_letter_code
_entity_poly.pdbx_strand_id
1 'polypeptide(L)'
;MSILAYHLTIRLFVLWEKRNTPAYLGPPIWALLHMLVVVLLNSVVLLSLSILLCRIVYGLVTNTTMIESWEIERHEELVNRCRKNGGYVYAAGGERILIEHQEFPYDIGIWKNLCQAMGTKNIFMWFMPFGGAPTIDSAGNWEVNGFEDEDKFWPPPNPDKFQQHSWRQRENSIKMNTERLDMSVTAYKARQNYDLKRRGHVRNILIDNSLDDSSRSLADCSYEEEIGIDGEKGWTNSDGDRLQDFGVDEEEADLFRF
;
A
#
# COMPACT_ATOMS: atom_id res chain seq x y z
N MET A 1 -37.90 10.88 -0.80
CA MET A 1 -37.69 12.32 -0.51
C MET A 1 -38.52 13.26 -1.39
N SER A 2 -38.67 13.00 -2.69
CA SER A 2 -39.47 13.82 -3.62
C SER A 2 -40.97 13.88 -3.28
N ILE A 3 -41.60 12.74 -2.94
CA ILE A 3 -43.02 12.69 -2.53
C ILE A 3 -43.24 13.48 -1.23
N LEU A 4 -42.30 13.37 -0.28
CA LEU A 4 -42.34 14.14 0.96
C LEU A 4 -42.19 15.65 0.66
N ALA A 5 -41.26 16.03 -0.21
CA ALA A 5 -41.09 17.41 -0.66
C ALA A 5 -42.37 17.97 -1.29
N TYR A 6 -43.04 17.19 -2.15
CA TYR A 6 -44.33 17.56 -2.74
C TYR A 6 -45.38 17.87 -1.66
N HIS A 7 -45.59 16.97 -0.69
CA HIS A 7 -46.54 17.23 0.40
C HIS A 7 -46.13 18.40 1.31
N LEU A 8 -44.83 18.60 1.54
CA LEU A 8 -44.33 19.74 2.32
C LEU A 8 -44.58 21.07 1.60
N THR A 9 -44.36 21.15 0.28
CA THR A 9 -44.61 22.36 -0.51
C THR A 9 -46.09 22.74 -0.51
N ILE A 10 -47.00 21.76 -0.61
CA ILE A 10 -48.45 22.00 -0.47
C ILE A 10 -48.77 22.59 0.91
N ARG A 11 -48.24 22.00 1.99
CA ARG A 11 -48.51 22.48 3.35
C ARG A 11 -47.89 23.86 3.60
N LEU A 12 -46.71 24.14 3.06
CA LEU A 12 -46.07 25.46 3.10
C LEU A 12 -46.91 26.50 2.37
N PHE A 13 -47.46 26.14 1.21
CA PHE A 13 -48.33 27.02 0.43
C PHE A 13 -49.60 27.40 1.20
N VAL A 14 -50.27 26.41 1.81
CA VAL A 14 -51.46 26.65 2.66
C VAL A 14 -51.12 27.53 3.88
N LEU A 15 -49.96 27.30 4.50
CA LEU A 15 -49.50 28.15 5.61
C LEU A 15 -49.21 29.58 5.14
N TRP A 16 -48.61 29.73 3.96
CA TRP A 16 -48.27 31.02 3.35
C TRP A 16 -49.50 31.85 2.98
N GLU A 17 -50.57 31.19 2.54
CA GLU A 17 -51.86 31.82 2.28
C GLU A 17 -52.48 32.38 3.56
N LYS A 18 -52.37 31.63 4.67
CA LYS A 18 -52.94 32.00 5.99
C LYS A 18 -52.07 32.94 6.83
N ARG A 19 -50.97 33.50 6.29
CA ARG A 19 -50.00 34.32 7.05
C ARG A 19 -50.60 35.57 7.74
N ASN A 20 -51.70 36.11 7.22
CA ASN A 20 -52.37 37.31 7.76
C ASN A 20 -53.47 36.97 8.78
N THR A 21 -53.68 35.69 9.09
CA THR A 21 -54.70 35.29 10.07
C THR A 21 -54.19 35.50 11.50
N PRO A 22 -55.07 35.81 12.46
CA PRO A 22 -54.65 36.06 13.83
C PRO A 22 -54.12 34.77 14.47
N ALA A 23 -53.12 34.91 15.34
CA ALA A 23 -52.27 33.79 15.81
C ALA A 23 -53.03 32.62 16.46
N TYR A 24 -54.22 32.85 17.04
CA TYR A 24 -55.02 31.81 17.69
C TYR A 24 -55.69 30.84 16.69
N LEU A 25 -55.82 31.21 15.41
CA LEU A 25 -56.31 30.32 14.34
C LEU A 25 -55.18 29.52 13.67
N GLY A 26 -53.94 29.76 14.09
CA GLY A 26 -52.75 29.09 13.57
C GLY A 26 -52.49 27.72 14.20
N PRO A 27 -51.73 26.85 13.52
CA PRO A 27 -51.24 25.61 14.11
C PRO A 27 -50.29 25.91 15.30
N PRO A 28 -50.11 24.94 16.22
CA PRO A 28 -49.24 25.13 17.37
C PRO A 28 -47.78 25.38 16.94
N ILE A 29 -47.05 26.17 17.72
CA ILE A 29 -45.66 26.58 17.44
C ILE A 29 -44.74 25.38 17.23
N TRP A 30 -44.94 24.30 17.99
CA TRP A 30 -44.17 23.06 17.84
C TRP A 30 -44.35 22.41 16.46
N ALA A 31 -45.56 22.46 15.90
CA ALA A 31 -45.81 21.92 14.56
C ALA A 31 -45.12 22.77 13.49
N LEU A 32 -45.05 24.10 13.66
CA LEU A 32 -44.31 24.99 12.78
C LEU A 32 -42.80 24.75 12.85
N LEU A 33 -42.26 24.57 14.07
CA LEU A 33 -40.85 24.26 14.28
C LEU A 33 -40.48 22.92 13.64
N HIS A 34 -41.26 21.87 13.91
CA HIS A 34 -41.03 20.55 13.30
C HIS A 34 -41.12 20.61 11.77
N MET A 35 -42.11 21.32 11.23
CA MET A 35 -42.23 21.50 9.78
C MET A 35 -41.00 22.19 9.19
N LEU A 36 -40.50 23.25 9.83
CA LEU A 36 -39.29 23.95 9.41
C LEU A 36 -38.08 23.02 9.39
N VAL A 37 -37.87 22.24 10.45
CA VAL A 37 -36.76 21.27 10.54
C VAL A 37 -36.89 20.21 9.45
N VAL A 38 -38.08 19.63 9.24
CA VAL A 38 -38.30 18.60 8.22
C VAL A 38 -38.10 19.14 6.80
N VAL A 39 -38.53 20.38 6.53
CA VAL A 39 -38.30 21.04 5.23
C VAL A 39 -36.81 21.23 4.98
N LEU A 40 -36.07 21.76 5.96
CA LEU A 40 -34.62 21.95 5.84
C LEU A 40 -33.90 20.63 5.62
N LEU A 41 -34.13 19.62 6.47
CA LEU A 41 -33.51 18.31 6.33
C LEU A 41 -33.86 17.64 5.00
N ASN A 42 -35.13 17.69 4.60
CA ASN A 42 -35.54 17.12 3.32
C ASN A 42 -34.86 17.82 2.14
N SER A 43 -34.73 19.15 2.18
CA SER A 43 -34.05 19.92 1.12
C SER A 43 -32.57 19.56 1.01
N VAL A 44 -31.86 19.43 2.12
CA VAL A 44 -30.43 19.07 2.16
C VAL A 44 -30.22 17.66 1.62
N VAL A 45 -31.06 16.70 2.05
CA VAL A 45 -30.95 15.32 1.57
C VAL A 45 -31.36 15.19 0.09
N LEU A 46 -32.37 15.93 -0.36
CA LEU A 46 -32.75 15.93 -1.77
C LEU A 46 -31.64 16.54 -2.63
N LEU A 47 -31.01 17.62 -2.16
CA LEU A 47 -29.85 18.23 -2.80
C LEU A 47 -28.69 17.22 -2.89
N SER A 48 -28.31 16.57 -1.79
CA SER A 48 -27.20 15.61 -1.80
C SER A 48 -27.47 14.41 -2.73
N LEU A 49 -28.68 13.87 -2.70
CA LEU A 49 -29.09 12.80 -3.62
C LEU A 49 -29.12 13.27 -5.08
N SER A 50 -29.50 14.52 -5.35
CA SER A 50 -29.52 15.06 -6.71
C SER A 50 -28.11 15.21 -7.29
N ILE A 51 -27.14 15.68 -6.49
CA ILE A 51 -25.73 15.77 -6.91
C ILE A 51 -25.19 14.37 -7.19
N LEU A 52 -25.47 13.41 -6.31
CA LEU A 52 -25.04 12.03 -6.48
C LEU A 52 -25.67 11.38 -7.73
N LEU A 53 -26.96 11.64 -7.98
CA LEU A 53 -27.64 11.18 -9.18
C LEU A 53 -27.00 11.78 -10.44
N CYS A 54 -26.76 13.09 -10.47
CA CYS A 54 -26.08 13.74 -11.59
C CYS A 54 -24.68 13.14 -11.83
N ARG A 55 -23.93 12.85 -10.77
CA ARG A 55 -22.61 12.21 -10.87
C ARG A 55 -22.70 10.79 -11.46
N ILE A 56 -23.69 10.01 -11.04
CA ILE A 56 -23.92 8.66 -11.59
C ILE A 56 -24.34 8.74 -13.05
N VAL A 57 -25.28 9.64 -13.39
CA VAL A 57 -25.73 9.82 -14.78
C VAL A 57 -24.57 10.23 -15.67
N TYR A 58 -23.70 11.15 -15.21
CA TYR A 58 -22.49 11.50 -15.94
C TYR A 58 -21.62 10.27 -16.20
N GLY A 59 -21.32 9.47 -15.17
CA GLY A 59 -20.53 8.24 -15.31
C GLY A 59 -21.16 7.19 -16.23
N LEU A 60 -22.49 7.06 -16.22
CA LEU A 60 -23.23 6.16 -17.12
C LEU A 60 -23.16 6.63 -18.59
N VAL A 61 -23.22 7.95 -18.81
CA VAL A 61 -23.15 8.53 -20.14
C VAL A 61 -21.75 8.40 -20.74
N THR A 62 -20.70 8.54 -19.94
CA THR A 62 -19.30 8.42 -20.38
C THR A 62 -18.73 7.01 -20.24
N ASN A 63 -19.52 6.05 -19.73
CA ASN A 63 -19.07 4.69 -19.39
C ASN A 63 -17.85 4.65 -18.45
N THR A 64 -17.72 5.63 -17.57
CA THR A 64 -16.61 5.73 -16.63
C THR A 64 -17.05 5.33 -15.23
N THR A 65 -16.34 4.41 -14.61
CA THR A 65 -16.48 4.12 -13.18
C THR A 65 -15.92 5.26 -12.33
N MET A 66 -16.24 5.26 -11.03
CA MET A 66 -15.67 6.25 -10.11
C MET A 66 -14.14 6.17 -10.13
N ILE A 67 -13.55 4.98 -10.06
CA ILE A 67 -12.09 4.79 -10.03
C ILE A 67 -11.45 5.32 -11.32
N GLU A 68 -12.01 5.01 -12.47
CA GLU A 68 -11.51 5.51 -13.76
C GLU A 68 -11.62 7.02 -13.88
N SER A 69 -12.70 7.63 -13.35
CA SER A 69 -12.84 9.09 -13.36
C SER A 69 -11.70 9.81 -12.60
N TRP A 70 -11.26 9.23 -11.48
CA TRP A 70 -10.09 9.74 -10.75
C TRP A 70 -8.78 9.48 -11.49
N GLU A 71 -8.69 8.40 -12.27
CA GLU A 71 -7.50 8.07 -13.06
C GLU A 71 -7.36 9.00 -14.27
N ILE A 72 -8.48 9.33 -14.94
CA ILE A 72 -8.54 10.32 -16.03
C ILE A 72 -8.06 11.68 -15.51
N GLU A 73 -8.65 12.17 -14.41
CA GLU A 73 -8.29 13.47 -13.83
C GLU A 73 -6.81 13.52 -13.43
N ARG A 74 -6.29 12.44 -12.84
CA ARG A 74 -4.85 12.32 -12.53
C ARG A 74 -3.99 12.38 -13.78
N HIS A 75 -4.34 11.64 -14.83
CA HIS A 75 -3.58 11.62 -16.08
C HIS A 75 -3.58 13.00 -16.74
N GLU A 76 -4.72 13.68 -16.75
CA GLU A 76 -4.84 15.06 -17.24
C GLU A 76 -3.96 16.04 -16.46
N GLU A 77 -3.94 15.95 -15.13
CA GLU A 77 -3.05 16.77 -14.30
C GLU A 77 -1.58 16.50 -14.62
N LEU A 78 -1.23 15.24 -14.84
CA LEU A 78 0.13 14.79 -15.10
C LEU A 78 0.61 15.23 -16.48
N VAL A 79 -0.26 15.17 -17.49
CA VAL A 79 -0.04 15.76 -18.82
C VAL A 79 0.12 17.28 -18.70
N ASN A 80 -0.72 17.96 -17.91
CA ASN A 80 -0.60 19.40 -17.69
C ASN A 80 0.72 19.80 -17.02
N ARG A 81 1.23 18.99 -16.09
CA ARG A 81 2.57 19.16 -15.49
C ARG A 81 3.68 18.91 -16.50
N CYS A 82 3.56 17.84 -17.28
CA CYS A 82 4.47 17.48 -18.37
C CYS A 82 4.64 18.66 -19.35
N ARG A 83 3.52 19.24 -19.80
CA ARG A 83 3.49 20.38 -20.71
C ARG A 83 4.17 21.63 -20.15
N LYS A 84 4.04 21.90 -18.84
CA LYS A 84 4.73 23.03 -18.18
C LYS A 84 6.24 22.82 -18.06
N ASN A 85 6.67 21.57 -17.91
CA ASN A 85 8.07 21.20 -17.68
C ASN A 85 8.84 20.87 -18.98
N GLY A 86 8.31 21.28 -20.14
CA GLY A 86 8.98 21.07 -21.43
C GLY A 86 8.78 19.69 -22.05
N GLY A 87 7.70 18.99 -21.68
CA GLY A 87 7.28 17.72 -22.30
C GLY A 87 7.76 16.45 -21.57
N TYR A 88 8.28 16.59 -20.35
CA TYR A 88 8.73 15.45 -19.54
C TYR A 88 8.29 15.55 -18.09
N VAL A 89 8.04 14.40 -17.47
CA VAL A 89 7.89 14.27 -16.00
C VAL A 89 9.01 13.39 -15.48
N TYR A 90 9.60 13.81 -14.37
CA TYR A 90 10.57 13.00 -13.65
C TYR A 90 9.83 11.94 -12.85
N ALA A 91 10.02 10.68 -13.20
CA ALA A 91 9.64 9.59 -12.33
C ALA A 91 10.46 9.69 -11.05
N ALA A 92 9.93 9.15 -9.95
CA ALA A 92 10.62 9.26 -8.68
C ALA A 92 12.03 8.60 -8.74
N GLY A 93 12.27 7.64 -9.65
CA GLY A 93 13.60 7.06 -9.91
C GLY A 93 14.61 7.97 -10.65
N GLY A 94 14.26 9.22 -10.95
CA GLY A 94 15.08 10.17 -11.71
C GLY A 94 15.01 9.99 -13.23
N GLU A 95 14.28 8.98 -13.71
CA GLU A 95 14.04 8.74 -15.13
C GLU A 95 13.05 9.76 -15.71
N ARG A 96 13.32 10.22 -16.93
CA ARG A 96 12.44 11.15 -17.64
C ARG A 96 11.48 10.35 -18.48
N ILE A 97 10.20 10.41 -18.15
CA ILE A 97 9.14 9.76 -18.92
C ILE A 97 8.42 10.85 -19.71
N LEU A 98 8.28 10.61 -21.01
CA LEU A 98 7.42 11.42 -21.87
C LEU A 98 6.00 10.90 -21.68
N ILE A 99 5.10 11.77 -21.19
CA ILE A 99 3.69 11.44 -21.07
C ILE A 99 2.91 12.17 -22.14
N GLU A 100 2.25 11.38 -22.97
CA GLU A 100 1.27 11.84 -23.94
C GLU A 100 -0.14 11.84 -23.34
N HIS A 101 -0.99 12.72 -23.86
CA HIS A 101 -2.41 12.65 -23.56
C HIS A 101 -2.96 11.35 -24.15
N GLN A 102 -3.71 10.60 -23.34
CA GLN A 102 -4.35 9.36 -23.74
C GLN A 102 -5.85 9.52 -23.50
N GLU A 103 -6.65 9.28 -24.53
CA GLU A 103 -8.11 9.32 -24.40
C GLU A 103 -8.66 8.05 -23.71
N PHE A 104 -9.85 8.18 -23.11
CA PHE A 104 -10.48 7.07 -22.40
C PHE A 104 -11.02 6.01 -23.39
N PRO A 105 -10.63 4.72 -23.27
CA PRO A 105 -10.90 3.72 -24.30
C PRO A 105 -12.35 3.20 -24.33
N TYR A 106 -13.06 3.22 -23.20
CA TYR A 106 -14.36 2.54 -23.06
C TYR A 106 -15.58 3.44 -23.32
N ASP A 107 -15.38 4.69 -23.75
CA ASP A 107 -16.49 5.54 -24.20
C ASP A 107 -16.83 5.20 -25.66
N ILE A 108 -17.92 4.44 -25.90
CA ILE A 108 -18.34 4.00 -27.24
C ILE A 108 -19.56 4.83 -27.72
N GLY A 109 -19.88 5.91 -26.99
CA GLY A 109 -21.00 6.81 -27.24
C GLY A 109 -22.22 6.59 -26.33
N ILE A 110 -22.94 7.68 -26.07
CA ILE A 110 -23.99 7.82 -25.04
C ILE A 110 -24.96 6.63 -24.98
N TRP A 111 -25.54 6.22 -26.11
CA TRP A 111 -26.55 5.16 -26.12
C TRP A 111 -25.96 3.77 -25.85
N LYS A 112 -24.79 3.47 -26.41
CA LYS A 112 -24.10 2.19 -26.20
C LYS A 112 -23.62 2.07 -24.76
N ASN A 113 -23.06 3.15 -24.22
CA ASN A 113 -22.64 3.26 -22.83
C ASN A 113 -23.81 2.98 -21.87
N LEU A 114 -24.97 3.60 -22.11
CA LEU A 114 -26.18 3.36 -21.32
C LEU A 114 -26.67 1.91 -21.43
N CYS A 115 -26.70 1.33 -22.64
CA CYS A 115 -27.11 -0.06 -22.83
C CYS A 115 -26.16 -1.05 -22.17
N GLN A 116 -24.84 -0.77 -22.20
CA GLN A 116 -23.81 -1.59 -21.58
C GLN A 116 -23.91 -1.52 -20.05
N ALA A 117 -24.08 -0.33 -19.49
CA ALA A 117 -24.21 -0.15 -18.05
C ALA A 117 -25.51 -0.77 -17.49
N MET A 118 -26.61 -0.65 -18.24
CA MET A 118 -27.92 -1.19 -17.84
C MET A 118 -28.15 -2.64 -18.31
N GLY A 119 -27.22 -3.25 -19.05
CA GLY A 119 -27.30 -4.63 -19.54
C GLY A 119 -28.37 -4.91 -20.62
N THR A 120 -29.26 -3.96 -20.93
CA THR A 120 -30.38 -4.16 -21.87
C THR A 120 -30.69 -2.89 -22.67
N LYS A 121 -31.25 -3.06 -23.88
CA LYS A 121 -31.75 -1.94 -24.72
C LYS A 121 -33.15 -1.45 -24.30
N ASN A 122 -33.80 -2.18 -23.40
CA ASN A 122 -35.18 -1.91 -22.98
C ASN A 122 -35.19 -0.88 -21.84
N ILE A 123 -35.49 0.38 -22.17
CA ILE A 123 -35.53 1.50 -21.21
C ILE A 123 -36.46 1.20 -20.01
N PHE A 124 -37.60 0.54 -20.24
CA PHE A 124 -38.53 0.19 -19.16
C PHE A 124 -37.93 -0.81 -18.17
N MET A 125 -37.03 -1.69 -18.62
CA MET A 125 -36.38 -2.67 -17.76
C MET A 125 -35.37 -2.02 -16.81
N TRP A 126 -34.84 -0.84 -17.14
CA TRP A 126 -33.88 -0.11 -16.31
C TRP A 126 -34.48 0.37 -14.98
N PHE A 127 -35.80 0.61 -14.96
CA PHE A 127 -36.51 1.02 -13.74
C PHE A 127 -36.90 -0.16 -12.85
N MET A 128 -36.71 -1.39 -13.33
CA MET A 128 -37.02 -2.59 -12.56
C MET A 128 -35.82 -2.97 -11.70
N PRO A 129 -35.95 -3.07 -10.36
CA PRO A 129 -34.84 -3.42 -9.47
C PRO A 129 -34.30 -4.84 -9.70
N PHE A 130 -35.08 -5.71 -10.36
CA PHE A 130 -34.69 -7.04 -10.82
C PHE A 130 -34.53 -7.11 -12.35
N GLY A 131 -34.36 -5.95 -12.99
CA GLY A 131 -34.03 -5.84 -14.42
C GLY A 131 -32.66 -6.47 -14.71
N GLY A 132 -32.45 -6.88 -15.96
CA GLY A 132 -31.24 -7.57 -16.38
C GLY A 132 -29.99 -6.73 -16.13
N ALA A 133 -29.10 -7.21 -15.27
CA ALA A 133 -27.74 -6.68 -15.13
C ALA A 133 -26.87 -7.12 -16.33
N PRO A 134 -25.76 -6.44 -16.61
CA PRO A 134 -24.78 -6.94 -17.58
C PRO A 134 -24.34 -8.36 -17.23
N THR A 135 -24.21 -9.20 -18.25
CA THR A 135 -23.83 -10.62 -18.11
C THR A 135 -22.40 -10.77 -17.60
N ILE A 136 -22.16 -11.75 -16.73
CA ILE A 136 -20.82 -12.05 -16.19
C ILE A 136 -19.87 -12.53 -17.30
N ASP A 137 -20.39 -13.17 -18.34
CA ASP A 137 -19.58 -13.71 -19.45
C ASP A 137 -18.87 -12.63 -20.27
N SER A 138 -19.41 -11.40 -20.26
CA SER A 138 -18.79 -10.21 -20.87
C SER A 138 -17.84 -9.47 -19.93
N ALA A 139 -17.69 -9.90 -18.67
CA ALA A 139 -16.78 -9.25 -17.74
C ALA A 139 -15.33 -9.52 -18.15
N GLY A 140 -14.55 -8.45 -18.37
CA GLY A 140 -13.14 -8.53 -18.77
C GLY A 140 -12.88 -8.16 -20.23
N ASN A 141 -13.89 -8.29 -21.10
CA ASN A 141 -13.81 -7.89 -22.51
C ASN A 141 -14.85 -6.82 -22.78
N TRP A 142 -14.40 -5.57 -22.82
CA TRP A 142 -15.26 -4.42 -23.12
C TRP A 142 -15.00 -3.94 -24.55
N GLU A 143 -16.04 -3.42 -25.19
CA GLU A 143 -15.90 -2.72 -26.46
C GLU A 143 -14.99 -1.50 -26.26
N VAL A 144 -14.07 -1.28 -27.21
CA VAL A 144 -13.13 -0.17 -27.20
C VAL A 144 -13.44 0.76 -28.37
N ASN A 145 -13.29 2.06 -28.17
CA ASN A 145 -13.61 3.09 -29.15
C ASN A 145 -12.64 3.11 -30.35
N GLY A 146 -11.38 2.73 -30.13
CA GLY A 146 -10.35 2.65 -31.17
C GLY A 146 -9.76 4.00 -31.58
N PHE A 147 -9.83 5.02 -30.72
CA PHE A 147 -9.18 6.33 -30.97
C PHE A 147 -7.67 6.31 -30.74
N GLU A 148 -7.19 5.48 -29.83
CA GLU A 148 -5.77 5.34 -29.50
C GLU A 148 -5.16 4.10 -30.18
N ASP A 149 -3.83 4.11 -30.33
CA ASP A 149 -3.09 2.96 -30.84
C ASP A 149 -3.28 1.71 -29.95
N GLU A 150 -3.39 0.53 -30.57
CA GLU A 150 -3.63 -0.75 -29.88
C GLU A 150 -2.53 -1.12 -28.85
N ASP A 151 -1.34 -0.50 -28.95
CA ASP A 151 -0.21 -0.72 -28.05
C ASP A 151 -0.32 0.09 -26.73
N LYS A 152 -1.24 1.05 -26.65
CA LYS A 152 -1.45 1.84 -25.44
C LYS A 152 -2.39 1.11 -24.49
N PHE A 153 -1.86 0.79 -23.32
CA PHE A 153 -2.63 0.14 -22.25
C PHE A 153 -3.39 1.15 -21.40
N TRP A 154 -4.55 0.74 -20.89
CA TRP A 154 -5.31 1.46 -19.87
C TRP A 154 -5.41 0.59 -18.61
N PRO A 155 -5.18 1.13 -17.39
CA PRO A 155 -4.82 2.52 -17.06
C PRO A 155 -3.36 2.87 -17.41
N PRO A 156 -3.05 4.15 -17.68
CA PRO A 156 -1.69 4.60 -17.95
C PRO A 156 -0.77 4.35 -16.75
N PRO A 157 0.51 4.01 -16.98
CA PRO A 157 1.47 3.73 -15.93
C PRO A 157 1.81 5.00 -15.13
N ASN A 158 1.70 4.93 -13.81
CA ASN A 158 1.93 6.08 -12.94
C ASN A 158 3.46 6.28 -12.68
N PRO A 159 4.07 7.42 -13.08
CA PRO A 159 5.50 7.71 -12.86
C PRO A 159 5.93 7.67 -11.38
N ASP A 160 5.01 8.00 -10.46
CA ASP A 160 5.29 8.02 -9.03
C ASP A 160 5.39 6.59 -8.45
N LYS A 161 4.73 5.61 -9.09
CA LYS A 161 4.70 4.21 -8.61
C LYS A 161 5.90 3.38 -9.06
N PHE A 162 6.68 3.83 -10.05
CA PHE A 162 7.85 3.09 -10.56
C PHE A 162 8.92 2.84 -9.49
N GLN A 163 9.01 3.68 -8.46
CA GLN A 163 9.96 3.45 -7.37
C GLN A 163 9.62 2.23 -6.51
N GLN A 164 8.36 1.94 -6.18
CA GLN A 164 8.08 0.84 -5.25
C GLN A 164 8.58 -0.52 -5.77
N HIS A 165 8.58 -0.73 -7.09
CA HIS A 165 9.11 -1.94 -7.70
C HIS A 165 10.64 -1.96 -7.71
N SER A 166 11.31 -0.87 -8.09
CA SER A 166 12.78 -0.82 -8.13
C SER A 166 13.40 -0.90 -6.73
N TRP A 167 12.80 -0.29 -5.72
CA TRP A 167 13.26 -0.36 -4.33
C TRP A 167 13.09 -1.77 -3.74
N ARG A 168 11.93 -2.43 -3.96
CA ARG A 168 11.72 -3.82 -3.53
C ARG A 168 12.66 -4.80 -4.23
N GLN A 169 12.92 -4.60 -5.52
CA GLN A 169 13.84 -5.45 -6.28
C GLN A 169 15.29 -5.27 -5.79
N ARG A 170 15.68 -4.03 -5.47
CA ARG A 170 16.99 -3.73 -4.86
C ARG A 170 17.11 -4.35 -3.47
N GLU A 171 16.11 -4.23 -2.62
CA GLU A 171 16.11 -4.83 -1.28
C GLU A 171 16.16 -6.37 -1.34
N ASN A 172 15.40 -7.00 -2.24
CA ASN A 172 15.46 -8.44 -2.44
C ASN A 172 16.81 -8.91 -2.98
N SER A 173 17.44 -8.15 -3.88
CA SER A 173 18.79 -8.45 -4.37
C SER A 173 19.84 -8.34 -3.27
N ILE A 174 19.69 -7.37 -2.36
CA ILE A 174 20.56 -7.19 -1.20
C ILE A 174 20.36 -8.36 -0.23
N LYS A 175 19.11 -8.73 0.10
CA LYS A 175 18.81 -9.87 0.97
C LYS A 175 19.32 -11.21 0.42
N MET A 176 19.11 -11.48 -0.87
CA MET A 176 19.65 -12.68 -1.54
C MET A 176 21.18 -12.73 -1.52
N ASN A 177 21.85 -11.59 -1.68
CA ASN A 177 23.30 -11.51 -1.56
C ASN A 177 23.76 -11.74 -0.12
N THR A 178 23.07 -11.17 0.88
CA THR A 178 23.36 -11.42 2.30
C THR A 178 23.15 -12.88 2.67
N GLU A 179 22.04 -13.51 2.27
CA GLU A 179 21.77 -14.93 2.52
C GLU A 179 22.81 -15.85 1.84
N ARG A 180 23.25 -15.49 0.63
CA ARG A 180 24.33 -16.20 -0.08
C ARG A 180 25.68 -16.03 0.62
N LEU A 181 25.96 -14.84 1.16
CA LEU A 181 27.15 -14.58 1.97
C LEU A 181 27.08 -15.36 3.30
N ASP A 182 25.93 -15.40 3.97
CA ASP A 182 25.72 -16.15 5.21
C ASP A 182 25.89 -17.67 5.00
N MET A 183 25.39 -18.22 3.89
CA MET A 183 25.67 -19.60 3.49
C MET A 183 27.16 -19.85 3.24
N SER A 184 27.90 -18.86 2.72
CA SER A 184 29.35 -19.00 2.52
C SER A 184 30.13 -18.93 3.83
N VAL A 185 29.73 -18.06 4.76
CA VAL A 185 30.34 -17.91 6.09
C VAL A 185 30.08 -19.15 6.95
N THR A 186 28.87 -19.70 6.91
CA THR A 186 28.53 -20.95 7.62
C THR A 186 29.30 -22.15 7.06
N ALA A 187 29.44 -22.25 5.74
CA ALA A 187 30.26 -23.28 5.10
C ALA A 187 31.75 -23.14 5.45
N TYR A 188 32.26 -21.91 5.57
CA TYR A 188 33.64 -21.64 5.98
C TYR A 188 33.87 -22.02 7.45
N LYS A 189 32.99 -21.60 8.37
CA LYS A 189 33.03 -21.98 9.80
C LYS A 189 32.94 -23.50 9.99
N ALA A 190 32.13 -24.19 9.19
CA ALA A 190 32.04 -25.66 9.22
C ALA A 190 33.36 -26.34 8.83
N ARG A 191 34.08 -25.80 7.82
CA ARG A 191 35.41 -26.28 7.43
C ARG A 191 36.45 -26.03 8.53
N GLN A 192 36.46 -24.83 9.12
CA GLN A 192 37.35 -24.51 10.24
C GLN A 192 37.14 -25.46 11.42
N ASN A 193 35.89 -25.74 11.80
CA ASN A 193 35.57 -26.70 12.87
C ASN A 193 36.01 -28.13 12.55
N TYR A 194 35.92 -28.55 11.28
CA TYR A 194 36.41 -29.85 10.85
C TYR A 194 37.94 -29.95 10.94
N ASP A 195 38.64 -28.90 10.54
CA ASP A 195 40.10 -28.82 10.62
C ASP A 195 40.59 -28.73 12.08
N LEU A 196 39.89 -27.99 12.94
CA LEU A 196 40.12 -27.98 14.39
C LEU A 196 39.96 -29.36 15.00
N LYS A 197 38.91 -30.11 14.64
CA LYS A 197 38.74 -31.51 15.09
C LYS A 197 39.86 -32.43 14.59
N ARG A 198 40.33 -32.22 13.36
CA ARG A 198 41.47 -32.95 12.79
C ARG A 198 42.76 -32.66 13.56
N ARG A 199 42.98 -31.40 13.97
CA ARG A 199 44.11 -30.97 14.80
C ARG A 199 43.98 -31.45 16.26
N GLY A 200 42.77 -31.44 16.82
CA GLY A 200 42.49 -31.92 18.18
C GLY A 200 42.78 -33.41 18.37
N HIS A 201 42.66 -34.23 17.32
CA HIS A 201 43.04 -35.64 17.38
C HIS A 201 44.56 -35.87 17.49
N VAL A 202 45.39 -34.87 17.13
CA VAL A 202 46.84 -34.90 17.33
C VAL A 202 47.22 -34.51 18.77
N ARG A 203 46.38 -33.73 19.45
CA ARG A 203 46.59 -33.33 20.86
C ARG A 203 46.15 -34.41 21.87
N ASN A 204 45.26 -35.33 21.49
CA ASN A 204 44.79 -36.43 22.34
C ASN A 204 45.74 -37.64 22.45
N ILE A 205 46.91 -37.65 21.80
CA ILE A 205 47.89 -38.74 21.91
C ILE A 205 48.93 -38.49 23.04
N LEU A 206 48.95 -37.31 23.69
CA LEU A 206 49.99 -36.98 24.68
C LEU A 206 49.50 -36.57 26.07
N ILE A 207 48.22 -36.77 26.41
CA ILE A 207 47.74 -36.52 27.77
C ILE A 207 46.87 -37.70 28.21
N ASP A 208 47.54 -38.83 28.45
CA ASP A 208 47.08 -39.85 29.38
C ASP A 208 48.02 -39.79 30.58
N ASN A 209 47.60 -39.10 31.64
CA ASN A 209 47.87 -39.50 33.02
C ASN A 209 47.21 -38.55 34.02
N SER A 210 46.43 -39.19 34.91
CA SER A 210 46.17 -38.84 36.31
C SER A 210 44.89 -38.04 36.68
N LEU A 211 44.00 -38.80 37.34
CA LEU A 211 43.21 -38.49 38.55
C LEU A 211 41.81 -37.83 38.40
N ASP A 212 40.80 -38.70 38.47
CA ASP A 212 39.75 -38.77 39.52
C ASP A 212 39.33 -37.48 40.25
N ASP A 213 38.06 -37.06 40.11
CA ASP A 213 37.04 -37.09 41.19
C ASP A 213 35.74 -36.32 40.82
N SER A 214 34.62 -36.99 41.07
CA SER A 214 33.26 -36.55 41.45
C SER A 214 32.47 -35.42 40.76
N SER A 215 31.19 -35.77 40.59
CA SER A 215 30.02 -34.98 40.21
C SER A 215 29.73 -33.70 41.03
N ARG A 216 29.27 -32.63 40.35
CA ARG A 216 28.23 -31.66 40.81
C ARG A 216 27.89 -30.69 39.66
N SER A 217 26.63 -30.62 39.24
CA SER A 217 25.64 -29.59 39.60
C SER A 217 26.04 -28.15 39.23
N LEU A 218 25.16 -27.52 38.44
CA LEU A 218 25.05 -26.09 38.12
C LEU A 218 25.50 -25.11 39.22
N ALA A 219 26.11 -24.01 38.72
CA ALA A 219 26.36 -22.71 39.34
C ALA A 219 27.61 -22.56 40.23
N ASP A 220 28.68 -21.98 39.67
CA ASP A 220 29.43 -20.92 40.33
C ASP A 220 30.22 -20.06 39.32
N CYS A 221 30.17 -18.74 39.48
CA CYS A 221 30.95 -17.78 38.71
C CYS A 221 32.31 -17.60 39.38
N SER A 222 33.40 -18.05 38.74
CA SER A 222 34.76 -17.80 39.22
C SER A 222 35.61 -17.27 38.07
N TYR A 223 36.20 -16.09 38.27
CA TYR A 223 37.16 -15.47 37.36
C TYR A 223 38.45 -16.30 37.38
N GLU A 224 38.61 -17.20 36.42
CA GLU A 224 39.87 -17.91 36.16
C GLU A 224 40.83 -16.91 35.51
N GLU A 225 41.96 -16.63 36.16
CA GLU A 225 43.01 -15.75 35.63
C GLU A 225 43.77 -16.52 34.53
N GLU A 226 43.41 -16.29 33.26
CA GLU A 226 44.03 -16.99 32.13
C GLU A 226 45.51 -16.61 31.96
N ILE A 227 46.34 -17.65 32.03
CA ILE A 227 47.79 -17.66 31.83
C ILE A 227 48.06 -17.78 30.33
N GLY A 228 48.90 -16.90 29.78
CA GLY A 228 49.32 -16.95 28.38
C GLY A 228 50.04 -18.25 28.02
N ILE A 229 50.15 -18.54 26.73
CA ILE A 229 50.79 -19.78 26.20
C ILE A 229 52.27 -19.92 26.61
N ASP A 230 52.90 -18.81 26.99
CA ASP A 230 54.24 -18.64 27.54
C ASP A 230 54.33 -18.76 29.08
N GLY A 231 53.20 -18.90 29.78
CA GLY A 231 53.15 -19.05 31.24
C GLY A 231 53.11 -17.73 32.00
N GLU A 232 53.13 -16.58 31.31
CA GLU A 232 53.03 -15.25 31.92
C GLU A 232 51.62 -14.65 31.80
N LYS A 233 51.32 -13.59 32.57
CA LYS A 233 49.99 -12.95 32.51
C LYS A 233 49.82 -12.26 31.16
N GLY A 234 48.75 -12.63 30.44
CA GLY A 234 48.39 -12.03 29.14
C GLY A 234 48.23 -10.51 29.22
N TRP A 235 48.36 -9.84 28.07
CA TRP A 235 48.37 -8.38 28.03
C TRP A 235 47.00 -7.79 28.41
N THR A 236 46.99 -6.82 29.32
CA THR A 236 45.82 -6.03 29.73
C THR A 236 46.12 -4.54 29.63
N ASN A 237 45.16 -3.76 29.15
CA ASN A 237 45.29 -2.30 29.15
C ASN A 237 45.07 -1.72 30.57
N SER A 238 45.36 -0.43 30.78
CA SER A 238 45.20 0.24 32.08
C SER A 238 43.80 0.17 32.68
N ASP A 239 42.79 -0.06 31.85
CA ASP A 239 41.38 -0.19 32.24
C ASP A 239 40.96 -1.64 32.51
N GLY A 240 41.87 -2.62 32.35
CA GLY A 240 41.63 -4.04 32.66
C GLY A 240 41.06 -4.89 31.52
N ASP A 241 40.68 -4.26 30.41
CA ASP A 241 40.16 -4.97 29.23
C ASP A 241 41.25 -5.76 28.50
N ARG A 242 40.89 -6.95 28.01
CA ARG A 242 41.79 -7.89 27.31
C ARG A 242 41.60 -7.82 25.80
N LEU A 243 42.59 -8.29 25.04
CA LEU A 243 42.54 -8.29 23.57
C LEU A 243 41.36 -9.11 23.01
N GLN A 244 40.96 -10.17 23.73
CA GLN A 244 39.83 -11.04 23.38
C GLN A 244 38.47 -10.33 23.47
N ASP A 245 38.32 -9.30 24.31
CA ASP A 245 37.06 -8.53 24.43
C ASP A 245 36.80 -7.71 23.16
N PHE A 246 37.87 -7.36 22.44
CA PHE A 246 37.80 -6.75 21.12
C PHE A 246 37.71 -7.78 19.98
N GLY A 247 37.56 -9.07 20.31
CA GLY A 247 37.42 -10.17 19.37
C GLY A 247 38.71 -10.52 18.62
N VAL A 248 39.87 -10.21 19.22
CA VAL A 248 41.20 -10.48 18.65
C VAL A 248 41.88 -11.57 19.47
N ASP A 249 42.08 -12.75 18.86
CA ASP A 249 42.81 -13.85 19.49
C ASP A 249 44.33 -13.60 19.43
N GLU A 250 45.04 -13.70 20.56
CA GLU A 250 46.49 -13.42 20.64
C GLU A 250 47.34 -14.40 19.79
N GLU A 251 46.78 -15.54 19.37
CA GLU A 251 47.47 -16.56 18.55
C GLU A 251 47.91 -16.02 17.17
N GLU A 252 47.30 -14.95 16.63
CA GLU A 252 47.66 -14.40 15.32
C GLU A 252 48.82 -13.37 15.36
N ALA A 253 49.16 -12.81 16.51
CA ALA A 253 50.13 -11.70 16.59
C ALA A 253 51.60 -12.15 16.46
N ASP A 254 51.95 -13.36 16.91
CA ASP A 254 53.34 -13.84 16.89
C ASP A 254 53.75 -14.56 15.60
N LEU A 255 52.81 -14.79 14.68
CA LEU A 255 53.10 -15.43 13.39
C LEU A 255 53.76 -14.48 12.37
N PHE A 256 53.94 -13.20 12.73
CA PHE A 256 54.57 -12.16 11.89
C PHE A 256 55.92 -11.62 12.42
N ARG A 257 56.59 -12.32 13.34
CA ARG A 257 57.99 -12.03 13.67
C ARG A 257 58.95 -12.99 12.95
N PHE A 258 59.37 -12.56 11.77
CA PHE A 258 60.70 -12.87 11.21
C PHE A 258 61.39 -11.55 10.82
#